data_AF-A0A8X6J2X1-F1
#
_entry.id   AF-A0A8X6J2X1-F1
#
_cell.length_a   1.000
_cell.length_b   1.000
_cell.length_c   1.000
_cell.angle_alpha   90.00
_cell.angle_beta   90.00
_cell.angle_gamma   90.00
#
_symmetry.space_group_name_H-M   'P 1'
#
loop_
_entity.id
_entity.type
_entity.pdbx_description
1 polymer ?
#
loop_
_entity_poly.entity_id
_entity_poly.type
_entity_poly.pdbx_seq_one_letter_code
_entity_poly.pdbx_strand_id
1 'polypeptide(L)'
;MGKRDTRYAFMNPIAMARARGPISSGGPSIRDYMNRDRPSWEEVKEILKKKKQGSRTLAAWEEKMNEKFREELKRNREKLLGESSSYEKKKVKKRKKERMFRR
;
A
#
# COMPACT_ATOMS: atom_id res chain seq x y z
N MET A 1 7.13 27.71 47.83
CA MET A 1 6.94 26.39 47.18
C MET A 1 5.47 26.23 46.82
N GLY A 2 5.07 26.65 45.61
CA GLY A 2 3.67 26.65 45.19
C GLY A 2 3.10 25.23 45.03
N LYS A 3 1.80 25.07 45.30
CA LYS A 3 1.09 23.78 45.17
C LYS A 3 1.16 23.32 43.72
N ARG A 4 1.65 22.09 43.48
CA ARG A 4 1.64 21.47 42.14
C ARG A 4 0.18 21.26 41.73
N ASP A 5 -0.18 21.72 40.54
CA ASP A 5 -1.51 21.50 39.97
C ASP A 5 -1.77 19.99 39.81
N THR A 6 -2.82 19.49 40.46
CA THR A 6 -3.21 18.07 40.48
C THR A 6 -4.23 17.72 39.41
N ARG A 7 -4.60 18.68 38.55
CA ARG A 7 -5.49 18.42 37.42
C ARG A 7 -4.77 17.53 36.42
N TYR A 8 -5.08 16.23 36.46
CA TYR A 8 -4.72 15.31 35.39
C TYR A 8 -5.37 15.83 34.11
N ALA A 9 -4.55 16.34 33.19
CA ALA A 9 -5.02 16.57 31.83
C ALA A 9 -5.57 15.23 31.33
N PHE A 10 -6.81 15.24 30.81
CA PHE A 10 -7.41 14.04 30.26
C PHE A 10 -6.54 13.55 29.10
N MET A 11 -5.73 12.54 29.37
CA MET A 11 -4.87 11.92 28.37
C MET A 11 -5.68 10.85 27.67
N ASN A 12 -5.80 10.96 26.35
CA ASN A 12 -6.51 9.99 25.55
C ASN A 12 -5.79 8.62 25.65
N PRO A 13 -6.40 7.59 26.27
CA PRO A 13 -5.74 6.31 26.48
C PRO A 13 -5.40 5.62 25.15
N ILE A 14 -6.17 5.88 24.09
CA ILE A 14 -5.92 5.38 22.73
C ILE A 14 -4.66 6.03 22.16
N ALA A 15 -4.47 7.33 22.37
CA ALA A 15 -3.26 8.03 21.92
C ALA A 15 -2.03 7.54 22.70
N MET A 16 -2.16 7.32 24.00
CA MET A 16 -1.08 6.78 24.83
C MET A 16 -0.69 5.35 24.42
N ALA A 17 -1.66 4.49 24.12
CA ALA A 17 -1.40 3.13 23.65
C ALA A 17 -0.66 3.13 22.31
N ARG A 18 -0.98 4.06 21.40
CA ARG A 18 -0.28 4.22 20.11
C ARG A 18 1.13 4.79 20.25
N ALA A 19 1.33 5.74 21.17
CA ALA A 19 2.64 6.36 21.42
C ALA A 19 3.67 5.37 21.97
N ARG A 20 3.23 4.32 22.66
CA ARG A 20 4.10 3.24 23.17
C ARG A 20 4.74 2.38 22.07
N GLY A 21 4.41 2.62 20.80
CA GLY A 21 4.94 1.85 19.67
C GLY A 21 4.41 0.42 19.66
N PRO A 22 4.78 -0.39 18.64
CA PRO A 22 4.48 -1.80 18.65
C PRO A 22 5.12 -2.45 19.89
N ILE A 23 4.35 -3.29 20.59
CA ILE A 23 4.83 -4.08 21.72
C ILE A 23 6.08 -4.82 21.25
N SER A 24 7.19 -4.69 21.99
CA SER A 24 8.39 -5.49 21.74
C SER A 24 7.98 -6.95 21.85
N SER A 25 7.76 -7.60 20.70
CA SER A 25 7.39 -9.00 20.65
C SER A 25 8.62 -9.76 21.13
N GLY A 26 8.58 -10.32 22.33
CA GLY A 26 9.63 -11.17 22.89
C GLY A 26 9.80 -12.51 22.17
N GLY A 27 9.36 -12.60 20.91
CA GLY A 27 9.45 -13.76 20.04
C GLY A 27 9.79 -13.34 18.61
N PRO A 28 10.14 -14.32 17.74
CA PRO A 28 10.60 -14.05 16.39
C PRO A 28 9.59 -13.22 15.61
N SER A 29 10.06 -12.19 14.92
CA SER A 29 9.25 -11.32 14.06
C SER A 29 8.61 -12.13 12.94
N ILE A 30 7.51 -11.64 12.37
CA ILE A 30 6.97 -12.19 11.11
C ILE A 30 8.06 -12.27 10.01
N ARG A 31 9.08 -11.40 10.10
CA ARG A 31 10.26 -11.38 9.22
C ARG A 31 11.16 -12.61 9.40
N ASP A 32 11.23 -13.15 10.62
CA ASP A 32 12.09 -14.29 10.98
C ASP A 32 11.49 -15.60 10.47
N TYR A 33 10.15 -15.70 10.45
CA TYR A 33 9.43 -16.83 9.84
C TYR A 33 9.44 -16.80 8.30
N MET A 34 9.81 -15.67 7.70
CA MET A 34 9.82 -15.54 6.24
C MET A 34 11.06 -16.11 5.55
N ASN A 35 12.02 -16.74 6.28
CA ASN A 35 13.16 -17.52 5.75
C ASN A 35 13.75 -16.97 4.44
N ARG A 36 13.94 -15.65 4.37
CA ARG A 36 14.40 -14.96 3.17
C ARG A 36 15.57 -14.09 3.55
N ASP A 37 16.78 -14.58 3.27
CA ASP A 37 17.97 -13.75 3.27
C ASP A 37 17.77 -12.67 2.22
N ARG A 38 17.45 -11.46 2.71
CA ARG A 38 17.30 -10.31 1.84
C ARG A 38 18.72 -9.90 1.45
N PRO A 39 19.03 -9.84 0.15
CA PRO A 39 20.34 -9.39 -0.27
C PRO A 39 20.60 -7.99 0.25
N SER A 40 21.84 -7.76 0.68
CA SER A 40 22.32 -6.44 1.02
C SER A 40 22.23 -5.50 -0.20
N TRP A 41 22.25 -4.19 0.05
CA TRP A 41 22.15 -3.21 -1.03
C TRP A 41 23.28 -3.33 -2.06
N GLU A 42 24.44 -3.83 -1.64
CA GLU A 42 25.59 -4.09 -2.51
C GLU A 42 25.33 -5.28 -3.43
N GLU A 43 24.86 -6.39 -2.88
CA GLU A 43 24.46 -7.58 -3.65
C GLU A 43 23.33 -7.27 -4.64
N VAL A 44 22.36 -6.42 -4.26
CA VAL A 44 21.29 -5.96 -5.17
C VAL A 44 21.87 -5.19 -6.36
N LYS A 45 22.86 -4.32 -6.14
CA LYS A 45 23.50 -3.57 -7.23
C LYS A 45 24.28 -4.50 -8.16
N GLU A 46 24.94 -5.51 -7.62
CA GLU A 46 25.66 -6.50 -8.42
C GLU A 46 24.72 -7.36 -9.26
N ILE A 47 23.59 -7.80 -8.70
CA ILE A 47 22.54 -8.52 -9.44
C ILE A 47 22.00 -7.65 -10.59
N LEU A 48 21.78 -6.35 -10.35
CA LEU A 48 21.32 -5.42 -11.39
C LEU A 48 22.37 -5.19 -12.48
N LYS A 49 23.66 -5.11 -12.14
CA LYS A 49 24.75 -5.02 -13.12
C LYS A 49 24.85 -6.29 -13.96
N LYS A 50 24.82 -7.46 -13.33
CA LYS A 50 24.86 -8.78 -14.00
C LYS A 50 23.65 -8.99 -14.92
N LYS A 51 22.45 -8.56 -14.51
CA LYS A 51 21.26 -8.56 -15.36
C LYS A 51 21.39 -7.61 -16.55
N LYS A 52 21.91 -6.40 -16.35
CA LYS A 52 22.17 -5.43 -17.43
C LYS A 52 23.25 -5.90 -18.41
N GLN A 53 24.17 -6.75 -17.97
CA GLN A 53 25.17 -7.42 -18.80
C GLN A 53 24.64 -8.70 -19.48
N GLY A 54 23.37 -9.06 -19.29
CA GLY A 54 22.75 -10.20 -19.96
C GLY A 54 22.67 -10.04 -21.48
N SER A 55 22.28 -11.13 -22.16
CA SER A 55 22.16 -11.16 -23.62
C SER A 55 21.20 -10.10 -24.15
N ARG A 56 21.66 -9.31 -25.15
CA ARG A 56 20.85 -8.31 -25.87
C ARG A 56 19.60 -8.91 -26.51
N THR A 57 19.60 -10.19 -26.88
CA THR A 57 18.43 -10.89 -27.43
C THR A 57 17.39 -11.24 -26.36
N LEU A 58 17.83 -11.52 -25.13
CA LEU A 58 16.94 -11.76 -24.00
C LEU A 58 16.24 -10.47 -23.58
N ALA A 59 16.99 -9.36 -23.52
CA ALA A 59 16.44 -8.04 -23.20
C ALA A 59 15.35 -7.60 -24.20
N ALA A 60 15.60 -7.78 -25.50
CA ALA A 60 14.61 -7.46 -26.54
C ALA A 60 13.35 -8.34 -26.45
N TRP A 61 13.49 -9.61 -26.05
CA TRP A 61 12.35 -10.50 -25.83
C TRP A 61 11.55 -10.10 -24.58
N GLU A 62 12.22 -9.77 -23.47
CA GLU A 62 11.60 -9.28 -22.24
C GLU A 62 10.86 -7.94 -22.46
N GLU A 63 11.40 -7.02 -23.26
CA GLU A 63 10.74 -5.77 -23.62
C GLU A 63 9.43 -6.02 -24.39
N LYS A 64 9.47 -6.89 -25.41
CA LYS A 64 8.28 -7.25 -26.19
C LYS A 64 7.17 -7.87 -25.34
N MET A 65 7.53 -8.65 -24.31
CA MET A 65 6.56 -9.23 -23.39
C MET A 65 6.04 -8.19 -22.37
N ASN A 66 6.91 -7.29 -21.92
CA ASN A 66 6.54 -6.19 -21.03
C ASN A 66 5.58 -5.20 -21.69
N GLU A 67 5.70 -4.94 -22.99
CA GLU A 67 4.75 -4.08 -23.72
C GLU A 67 3.32 -4.61 -23.64
N LYS A 68 3.12 -5.90 -23.94
CA LYS A 68 1.80 -6.55 -23.84
C LYS A 68 1.25 -6.47 -22.42
N PHE A 69 2.10 -6.67 -21.41
CA PHE A 69 1.68 -6.59 -20.02
C PHE A 69 1.32 -5.17 -19.59
N ARG A 70 2.06 -4.16 -20.04
CA ARG A 70 1.74 -2.74 -19.80
C ARG A 70 0.41 -2.35 -20.42
N GLU A 71 0.13 -2.81 -21.63
CA GLU A 71 -1.16 -2.58 -22.28
C GLU A 71 -2.32 -3.23 -21.51
N GLU A 72 -2.15 -4.46 -21.04
CA GLU A 72 -3.15 -5.16 -20.24
C GLU A 72 -3.43 -4.44 -18.91
N LEU A 73 -2.38 -3.99 -18.21
CA LEU A 73 -2.52 -3.17 -17.01
C LEU A 73 -3.24 -1.86 -17.28
N LYS A 74 -2.96 -1.22 -18.42
CA LYS A 74 -3.65 0.02 -18.82
C LYS A 74 -5.14 -0.25 -19.04
N ARG A 75 -5.50 -1.29 -19.80
CA ARG A 75 -6.91 -1.68 -20.03
C ARG A 75 -7.62 -2.01 -18.71
N ASN A 76 -6.98 -2.72 -17.79
CA ASN A 76 -7.58 -3.05 -16.49
C ASN A 76 -7.79 -1.81 -15.61
N ARG A 77 -6.83 -0.87 -15.60
CA ARG A 77 -6.99 0.41 -14.89
C ARG A 77 -8.16 1.22 -15.46
N GLU A 78 -8.26 1.32 -16.79
CA GLU A 78 -9.35 2.03 -17.45
C GLU A 78 -10.72 1.42 -17.14
N LYS A 79 -10.83 0.08 -17.12
CA LYS A 79 -12.06 -0.61 -16.72
C LYS A 79 -12.46 -0.29 -15.28
N LEU A 80 -11.53 -0.39 -14.33
CA LEU A 80 -11.81 -0.09 -12.91
C LEU A 80 -12.23 1.37 -12.68
N LEU A 81 -11.57 2.32 -13.37
CA LEU A 81 -11.93 3.74 -13.31
C LEU A 81 -13.30 4.00 -13.96
N GLY A 82 -13.59 3.36 -15.09
CA GLY A 82 -14.89 3.44 -15.75
C GLY A 82 -16.03 2.89 -14.89
N GLU A 83 -15.84 1.71 -14.31
CA GLU A 83 -16.83 1.03 -13.47
C GLU A 83 -17.11 1.79 -12.17
N SER A 84 -16.07 2.26 -11.48
CA SER A 84 -16.22 3.08 -10.27
C SER A 84 -16.99 4.38 -10.54
N SER A 85 -16.70 5.08 -11.65
CA SER A 85 -17.42 6.30 -12.02
C SER A 85 -18.90 6.06 -12.36
N SER A 86 -19.21 4.92 -12.98
CA SER A 86 -20.58 4.52 -13.34
C SER A 86 -21.39 4.11 -12.10
N TYR A 87 -20.76 3.35 -11.20
CA TYR A 87 -21.34 2.95 -9.92
C TYR A 87 -21.65 4.17 -9.03
N GLU A 88 -20.71 5.12 -8.93
CA GLU A 88 -20.89 6.36 -8.17
C GLU A 88 -22.09 7.17 -8.70
N LYS A 89 -22.18 7.35 -10.03
CA LYS A 89 -23.30 8.04 -10.69
C LYS A 89 -24.64 7.36 -10.42
N LYS A 90 -24.71 6.03 -10.51
CA LYS A 90 -25.93 5.26 -10.20
C LYS A 90 -26.32 5.41 -8.73
N LYS A 91 -25.35 5.35 -7.80
CA LYS A 91 -25.58 5.51 -6.36
C LYS A 91 -26.10 6.91 -6.01
N VAL A 92 -25.54 7.96 -6.62
CA VAL A 92 -26.01 9.34 -6.45
C VAL A 92 -27.44 9.52 -6.97
N LYS A 93 -27.76 8.96 -8.15
CA LYS A 93 -29.11 9.04 -8.73
C LYS A 93 -30.15 8.31 -7.85
N LYS A 94 -29.81 7.15 -7.29
CA LYS A 94 -30.66 6.40 -6.34
C LYS A 94 -30.94 7.21 -5.08
N ARG A 95 -29.90 7.77 -4.45
CA ARG A 95 -30.03 8.63 -3.24
C ARG A 95 -30.89 9.87 -3.50
N LYS A 96 -30.77 10.50 -4.68
CA LYS A 96 -31.60 11.65 -5.07
C LYS A 96 -33.08 11.25 -5.21
N LYS A 97 -33.37 10.10 -5.82
CA LYS A 97 -34.75 9.58 -5.96
C LYS A 97 -35.38 9.22 -4.60
N GLU A 98 -34.64 8.57 -3.71
CA GLU A 98 -35.10 8.29 -2.34
C GLU A 98 -35.39 9.58 -1.54
N ARG A 99 -34.55 10.62 -1.68
CA ARG A 99 -34.81 11.93 -1.05
C ARG A 99 -36.06 12.62 -1.58
N MET A 100 -36.35 12.49 -2.88
CA MET A 100 -37.56 13.05 -3.50
C MET A 100 -38.82 12.30 -3.09
N PHE A 101 -38.74 10.99 -2.87
CA PHE A 101 -39.88 10.16 -2.46
C PHE A 101 -40.19 10.28 -0.95
N ARG A 102 -39.21 10.71 -0.14
CA ARG A 102 -39.37 10.95 1.31
C ARG A 102 -39.82 12.38 1.65
N ARG A 103 -40.05 13.22 0.65
CA ARG A 103 -40.64 14.56 0.78
C ARG A 103 -42.08 14.51 0.31
#